data_AF-A0A183FN14-F1
#
_entry.id   AF-A0A183FN14-F1
#
_cell.length_a   1.000
_cell.length_b   1.000
_cell.length_c   1.000
_cell.angle_alpha   90.00
_cell.angle_beta   90.00
_cell.angle_gamma   90.00
#
_symmetry.space_group_name_H-M   'P 1'
#
loop_
_entity.id
_entity.type
_entity.pdbx_description
1 polymer ?
#
loop_
_entity_poly.entity_id
_entity_poly.type
_entity_poly.pdbx_seq_one_letter_code
_entity_poly.pdbx_strand_id
1 'polypeptide(L)'
;MELLASHDAAISAVLKAVKELNKSVQLISSRLQYLQTAMDTVMERTDVVLTRRAPKSNCIFCPIKENRDSQYFGRCMKYGDPVSRTVQASNHNLCLKCLKPYHGDDCQMKCASLASVTTSCCVIRDDLK
;
A
#
# COMPACT_ATOMS: atom_id res chain seq x y z
N MET A 1 -59.57 39.10 19.97
CA MET A 1 -58.18 39.59 20.06
C MET A 1 -57.27 38.54 20.73
N GLU A 2 -57.74 37.81 21.74
CA GLU A 2 -56.98 36.76 22.44
C GLU A 2 -56.58 35.53 21.59
N LEU A 3 -57.43 35.08 20.66
CA LEU A 3 -57.13 33.96 19.76
C LEU A 3 -55.93 34.22 18.82
N LEU A 4 -55.78 35.46 18.33
CA LEU A 4 -54.65 35.84 17.47
C LEU A 4 -53.34 35.87 18.27
N ALA A 5 -53.38 36.40 19.50
CA ALA A 5 -52.22 36.41 20.39
C ALA A 5 -51.76 34.98 20.79
N SER A 6 -52.71 34.05 20.93
CA SER A 6 -52.41 32.63 21.19
C SER A 6 -51.69 31.96 20.01
N HIS A 7 -52.13 32.24 18.77
CA HIS A 7 -51.47 31.72 17.57
C HIS A 7 -50.06 32.28 17.39
N ASP A 8 -49.85 33.58 17.62
CA ASP A 8 -48.52 34.21 17.52
C ASP A 8 -47.53 33.62 18.53
N ALA A 9 -48.00 33.34 19.76
CA ALA A 9 -47.18 32.69 20.78
C ALA A 9 -46.78 31.26 20.37
N ALA A 10 -47.72 30.48 19.81
CA ALA A 10 -47.46 29.14 19.31
C ALA A 10 -46.47 29.14 18.13
N ILE A 11 -46.64 30.04 17.17
CA ILE A 11 -45.73 30.20 16.02
C ILE A 11 -44.32 30.58 16.49
N SER A 12 -44.21 31.50 17.45
CA SER A 12 -42.93 31.89 18.05
C SER A 12 -42.23 30.73 18.76
N ALA A 13 -42.97 29.89 19.48
CA ALA A 13 -42.45 28.69 20.13
C ALA A 13 -41.93 27.67 19.11
N VAL A 14 -42.69 27.42 18.04
CA VAL A 14 -42.28 26.52 16.95
C VAL A 14 -41.02 27.04 16.26
N LEU A 15 -40.93 28.34 15.96
CA LEU A 15 -39.74 28.94 15.36
C LEU A 15 -38.49 28.79 16.22
N LYS A 16 -38.62 28.94 17.54
CA LYS A 16 -37.51 28.69 18.47
C LYS A 16 -37.07 27.22 18.43
N ALA A 17 -38.02 26.29 18.50
CA ALA A 17 -37.72 24.86 18.44
C ALA A 17 -37.03 24.46 17.12
N VAL A 18 -37.49 24.98 15.98
CA VAL A 18 -36.87 24.73 14.66
C VAL A 18 -35.45 25.31 14.61
N LYS A 19 -35.21 26.49 15.19
CA LYS A 19 -33.86 27.08 15.26
C LYS A 19 -32.91 26.22 16.10
N GLU A 20 -33.36 25.72 17.24
CA GLU A 20 -32.54 24.83 18.07
C GLU A 20 -32.27 23.50 17.37
N LEU A 21 -33.28 22.91 16.71
CA LEU A 21 -33.10 21.70 15.91
C LEU A 21 -32.08 21.92 14.78
N ASN A 22 -32.16 23.06 14.08
CA ASN A 22 -31.20 23.39 13.02
C ASN A 22 -29.77 23.48 13.57
N LYS A 23 -29.56 24.06 14.75
CA LYS A 23 -28.24 24.08 15.39
C LYS A 23 -27.75 22.66 15.71
N SER A 24 -28.61 21.81 16.24
CA SER A 24 -28.27 20.40 16.50
C SER A 24 -27.90 19.65 15.22
N VAL A 25 -28.65 19.86 14.14
CA VAL A 25 -28.37 19.25 12.82
C VAL A 25 -27.01 19.72 12.27
N GLN A 26 -26.69 21.00 12.38
CA GLN A 26 -25.39 21.53 11.95
C GLN A 26 -24.23 20.93 12.78
N LEU A 27 -24.41 20.80 14.09
CA LEU A 27 -23.44 20.16 14.96
C LEU A 27 -23.24 18.67 14.60
N ILE A 28 -24.33 17.94 14.32
CA ILE A 28 -24.24 16.54 13.91
C ILE A 28 -23.53 16.44 12.55
N SER A 29 -23.88 17.29 11.59
CA SER A 29 -23.28 17.29 10.25
C SER A 29 -21.77 17.50 10.30
N SER A 30 -21.31 18.49 11.08
CA SER A 30 -19.87 18.73 11.26
C SER A 30 -19.15 17.56 11.93
N ARG A 31 -19.76 16.93 12.93
CA ARG A 31 -19.20 15.72 13.58
C ARG A 31 -19.11 14.55 12.60
N LEU A 32 -20.12 14.35 11.75
CA LEU A 32 -20.11 13.30 10.73
C LEU A 32 -19.00 13.54 9.68
N GLN A 33 -18.83 14.77 9.21
CA GLN A 33 -17.74 15.13 8.29
C GLN A 33 -16.35 14.86 8.89
N TYR A 34 -16.17 15.20 10.17
CA TYR A 34 -14.94 14.88 10.88
C TYR A 34 -14.70 13.37 10.96
N LEU A 35 -15.72 12.59 11.34
CA LEU A 35 -15.62 11.14 11.43
C LEU A 35 -15.32 10.49 10.07
N GLN A 36 -15.96 10.97 9.00
CA GLN A 36 -15.69 10.53 7.63
C GLN A 36 -14.20 10.69 7.29
N THR A 37 -13.67 11.90 7.51
CA THR A 37 -12.25 12.22 7.21
C THR A 37 -11.30 11.39 8.06
N ALA A 38 -11.62 11.17 9.33
CA ALA A 38 -10.82 10.35 10.23
C ALA A 38 -10.81 8.88 9.79
N MET A 39 -11.95 8.35 9.35
CA MET A 39 -12.05 6.98 8.84
C MET A 39 -11.27 6.80 7.54
N ASP A 40 -11.37 7.75 6.61
CA ASP A 40 -10.60 7.71 5.36
C ASP A 40 -9.09 7.68 5.65
N THR A 41 -8.63 8.50 6.59
CA THR A 41 -7.23 8.53 7.03
C THR A 41 -6.79 7.20 7.66
N VAL A 42 -7.64 6.57 8.48
CA VAL A 42 -7.34 5.27 9.09
C VAL A 42 -7.27 4.19 8.03
N MET A 43 -8.19 4.19 7.05
CA MET A 43 -8.20 3.23 5.95
C MET A 43 -6.91 3.35 5.11
N GLU A 44 -6.52 4.56 4.72
CA GLU A 44 -5.28 4.80 3.97
C GLU A 44 -4.05 4.30 4.73
N ARG A 45 -3.93 4.65 6.02
CA ARG A 45 -2.80 4.20 6.85
C ARG A 45 -2.78 2.69 7.03
N THR A 46 -3.94 2.07 7.15
CA THR A 46 -4.06 0.61 7.30
C THR A 46 -3.63 -0.10 6.02
N ASP A 47 -4.02 0.40 4.85
CA ASP A 47 -3.62 -0.14 3.55
C ASP A 47 -2.09 -0.12 3.35
N VAL A 48 -1.44 0.99 3.74
CA VAL A 48 0.03 1.10 3.71
C VAL A 48 0.69 0.06 4.62
N VAL A 49 0.16 -0.14 5.83
CA VAL A 49 0.71 -1.14 6.78
C VAL A 49 0.52 -2.56 6.25
N LEU A 50 -0.66 -2.87 5.69
CA LEU A 50 -0.94 -4.19 5.12
C LEU A 50 -0.03 -4.47 3.92
N THR A 51 0.16 -3.51 3.03
CA THR A 51 1.04 -3.65 1.86
C THR A 51 2.51 -3.84 2.27
N ARG A 52 2.97 -3.16 3.31
CA ARG A 52 4.34 -3.32 3.84
C ARG A 52 4.56 -4.64 4.57
N ARG A 53 3.53 -5.14 5.27
CA ARG A 53 3.59 -6.39 6.04
C ARG A 53 3.14 -7.61 5.26
N ALA A 54 2.70 -7.45 4.01
CA ALA A 54 2.36 -8.56 3.15
C ALA A 54 3.56 -9.52 3.09
N PRO A 55 3.37 -10.81 3.41
CA PRO A 55 4.47 -11.78 3.35
C PRO A 55 4.99 -11.81 1.91
N LYS A 56 6.29 -11.60 1.74
CA LYS A 56 6.96 -11.73 0.44
C LYS A 56 7.75 -13.03 0.46
N SER A 57 7.71 -13.79 -0.62
CA SER A 57 8.61 -14.93 -0.76
C SER A 57 10.05 -14.42 -0.93
N ASN A 58 10.99 -14.99 -0.16
CA ASN A 58 12.42 -14.69 -0.35
C ASN A 58 12.97 -15.16 -1.70
N CYS A 59 12.27 -16.09 -2.36
CA CYS A 59 12.54 -16.52 -3.72
C CYS A 59 11.64 -15.73 -4.67
N ILE A 60 12.25 -14.92 -5.53
CA ILE A 60 11.54 -14.10 -6.53
C ILE A 60 10.75 -14.94 -7.57
N PHE A 61 11.12 -16.21 -7.74
CA PHE A 61 10.49 -17.12 -8.71
C PHE A 61 9.37 -17.99 -8.11
N CYS A 62 9.28 -18.10 -6.78
CA CYS A 62 8.32 -18.98 -6.12
C CYS A 62 7.26 -18.16 -5.38
N PRO A 63 5.97 -18.57 -5.42
CA PRO A 63 4.97 -17.98 -4.55
C PRO A 63 5.25 -18.34 -3.08
N ILE A 64 4.70 -17.55 -2.16
CA ILE A 64 4.89 -17.70 -0.69
C ILE A 64 4.56 -19.12 -0.22
N LYS A 65 3.49 -19.73 -0.75
CA LYS A 65 3.05 -21.09 -0.38
C LYS A 65 4.07 -22.18 -0.72
N GLU A 66 4.84 -21.98 -1.79
CA GLU A 66 5.87 -22.92 -2.25
C GLU A 66 7.24 -22.63 -1.59
N ASN A 67 7.45 -21.43 -1.07
CA ASN A 67 8.68 -21.04 -0.38
C ASN A 67 8.58 -21.16 1.15
N ARG A 68 8.17 -22.34 1.65
CA ARG A 68 8.00 -22.56 3.11
C ARG A 68 9.30 -22.41 3.88
N ASP A 69 10.40 -22.89 3.32
CA ASP A 69 11.73 -22.83 3.94
C ASP A 69 12.40 -21.46 3.78
N SER A 70 11.68 -20.46 3.26
CA SER A 70 12.17 -19.09 3.11
C SER A 70 13.49 -19.00 2.33
N GLN A 71 13.68 -19.92 1.39
CA GLN A 71 14.89 -20.02 0.58
C GLN A 71 15.01 -18.81 -0.35
N TYR A 72 16.24 -18.36 -0.55
CA TYR A 72 16.58 -17.32 -1.52
C TYR A 72 16.59 -17.91 -2.94
N PHE A 73 16.41 -17.08 -3.97
CA PHE A 73 16.37 -17.57 -5.37
C PHE A 73 17.61 -18.40 -5.74
N GLY A 74 18.78 -18.06 -5.20
CA GLY A 74 20.04 -18.78 -5.44
C GLY A 74 20.07 -20.21 -4.89
N ARG A 75 19.20 -20.53 -3.94
CA ARG A 75 19.03 -21.85 -3.32
C ARG A 75 17.67 -22.49 -3.64
N CYS A 76 16.93 -21.95 -4.60
CA CYS A 76 15.65 -22.51 -5.01
C CYS A 76 15.86 -23.90 -5.64
N MET A 77 15.35 -24.95 -5.01
CA MET A 77 15.45 -26.32 -5.55
C MET A 77 14.63 -26.54 -6.83
N LYS A 78 13.51 -25.81 -6.99
CA LYS A 78 12.65 -25.88 -8.18
C LYS A 78 13.32 -25.28 -9.42
N TYR A 79 14.12 -24.24 -9.23
CA TYR A 79 14.85 -23.53 -10.29
C TYR A 79 16.34 -23.48 -9.93
N GLY A 80 16.93 -24.66 -9.74
CA GLY A 80 18.32 -24.81 -9.33
C GLY A 80 19.30 -24.42 -10.41
N ASP A 81 18.97 -24.71 -11.67
CA ASP A 81 19.85 -24.48 -12.81
C ASP A 81 19.72 -23.05 -13.41
N PRO A 82 20.79 -22.52 -14.04
CA PRO A 82 20.79 -21.19 -14.63
C PRO A 82 19.77 -20.97 -15.75
N VAL A 83 19.44 -22.02 -16.51
CA VAL A 83 18.51 -21.92 -17.65
C VAL A 83 17.10 -21.71 -17.13
N SER A 84 16.65 -22.54 -16.18
CA SER A 84 15.35 -22.40 -15.51
C SER A 84 15.19 -21.02 -14.84
N ARG A 85 16.25 -20.49 -14.23
CA ARG A 85 16.24 -19.13 -13.64
C ARG A 85 16.06 -18.04 -14.69
N THR A 86 16.74 -18.16 -15.83
CA THR A 86 16.62 -17.22 -16.95
C THR A 86 15.21 -17.23 -17.54
N VAL A 87 14.64 -18.42 -17.72
CA VAL A 87 13.25 -18.59 -18.20
C VAL A 87 12.27 -17.95 -17.21
N GLN A 88 12.42 -18.22 -15.91
CA GLN A 88 11.53 -17.63 -14.90
C GLN A 88 11.71 -16.11 -14.78
N ALA A 89 12.93 -15.60 -14.84
CA ALA A 89 13.16 -14.15 -14.84
C ALA A 89 12.47 -13.48 -16.04
N SER A 90 12.50 -14.12 -17.21
CA SER A 90 11.79 -13.64 -18.40
C SER A 90 10.26 -13.68 -18.21
N ASN A 91 9.72 -14.80 -17.70
CA ASN A 91 8.29 -14.94 -17.40
C ASN A 91 7.77 -13.91 -16.39
N HIS A 92 8.62 -13.48 -15.45
CA HIS A 92 8.30 -12.48 -14.44
C HIS A 92 8.60 -11.04 -14.88
N ASN A 93 8.95 -10.79 -16.15
CA ASN A 93 9.34 -9.49 -16.68
C ASN A 93 10.46 -8.82 -15.84
N LEU A 94 11.49 -9.60 -15.51
CA LEU A 94 12.64 -9.13 -14.75
C LEU A 94 13.84 -8.93 -15.67
N CYS A 95 14.70 -7.99 -15.30
CA CYS A 95 16.00 -7.85 -15.95
C CYS A 95 16.88 -9.06 -15.60
N LEU A 96 17.43 -9.72 -16.62
CA LEU A 96 18.30 -10.90 -16.44
C LEU A 96 19.63 -10.59 -15.74
N LYS A 97 20.02 -9.31 -15.64
CA LYS A 97 21.26 -8.87 -14.99
C LYS A 97 21.07 -8.55 -13.51
N CYS A 98 19.95 -7.92 -13.13
CA CYS A 98 19.73 -7.38 -11.78
C CYS A 98 18.56 -8.01 -11.02
N LEU A 99 17.72 -8.79 -11.71
CA LEU A 99 16.46 -9.36 -11.21
C LEU A 99 15.46 -8.33 -10.64
N LYS A 100 15.61 -7.03 -10.96
CA LYS A 100 14.58 -6.00 -10.76
C LYS A 100 13.58 -6.00 -11.93
N PRO A 101 12.42 -5.30 -11.82
CA PRO A 101 11.52 -5.13 -12.95
C PRO A 101 12.23 -4.68 -14.21
N TYR A 102 11.79 -5.19 -15.36
CA TYR A 102 12.41 -4.92 -16.65
C TYR A 102 12.52 -3.42 -16.92
N HIS A 103 13.73 -2.99 -17.30
CA HIS A 103 14.09 -1.59 -17.53
C HIS A 103 14.90 -1.43 -18.83
N GLY A 104 14.68 -2.32 -19.82
CA GLY A 104 15.46 -2.32 -21.07
C GLY A 104 16.96 -2.48 -20.84
N ASP A 105 17.74 -1.76 -21.64
CA ASP A 105 19.21 -1.82 -21.63
C ASP A 105 19.87 -0.93 -20.56
N ASP A 106 19.10 -0.14 -19.81
CA ASP A 106 19.58 0.78 -18.76
C ASP A 106 20.03 0.07 -17.47
N CYS A 107 20.45 -1.20 -17.58
CA CYS A 107 20.95 -1.94 -16.43
C CYS A 107 22.32 -1.41 -15.99
N GLN A 108 22.35 -0.68 -14.88
CA GLN A 108 23.61 -0.18 -14.31
C GLN A 108 24.34 -1.22 -13.43
N MET A 109 23.93 -2.48 -13.45
CA MET A 109 24.63 -3.55 -12.72
C MET A 109 26.04 -3.71 -13.26
N LYS A 110 27.02 -3.55 -12.36
CA LYS A 110 28.42 -3.89 -12.64
C LYS A 110 28.76 -5.14 -11.84
N CYS A 111 29.16 -6.21 -12.52
CA CYS A 111 29.72 -7.37 -11.85
C CYS A 111 31.10 -6.98 -11.31
N ALA A 112 31.28 -6.98 -9.99
CA ALA A 112 32.62 -6.87 -9.42
C ALA A 112 33.31 -8.24 -9.58
N SER A 113 34.27 -8.33 -10.49
CA SER A 113 35.15 -9.49 -10.58
C SER A 113 36.13 -9.46 -9.40
N LEU A 114 35.76 -10.05 -8.27
CA LEU A 114 36.73 -10.37 -7.22
C LEU A 114 37.48 -11.63 -7.67
N ALA A 115 38.77 -11.48 -7.95
CA ALA A 115 39.64 -12.49 -8.58
C ALA A 115 39.89 -13.77 -7.76
N SER A 116 39.10 -14.08 -6.72
CA SER A 116 39.42 -15.20 -5.82
C SER A 116 38.24 -15.88 -5.11
N VAL A 117 36.99 -15.76 -5.59
CA VAL A 117 35.90 -16.67 -5.18
C VAL A 117 34.95 -16.84 -6.37
N THR A 118 34.60 -18.07 -6.72
CA THR A 118 33.66 -18.48 -7.78
C THR A 118 32.20 -18.02 -7.55
N THR A 119 32.00 -16.90 -6.87
CA THR A 119 30.70 -16.30 -6.60
C THR A 119 30.77 -14.84 -7.02
N SER A 120 30.27 -14.52 -8.21
CA SER A 120 30.15 -13.14 -8.69
C SER A 120 29.21 -12.37 -7.75
N CYS A 121 29.75 -11.52 -6.89
CA CYS A 121 28.96 -10.57 -6.10
C CYS A 121 28.59 -9.40 -7.02
N CYS A 122 27.42 -9.48 -7.64
CA CYS A 122 26.82 -8.36 -8.36
C CYS A 122 26.23 -7.39 -7.33
N VAL A 123 26.85 -6.22 -7.15
CA VAL A 123 26.37 -5.19 -6.22
C VAL A 123 25.53 -4.19 -7.00
N ILE A 124 24.31 -3.92 -6.55
CA ILE A 124 23.50 -2.79 -7.04
C ILE A 124 24.22 -1.52 -6.55
N ARG A 125 24.61 -0.63 -7.48
CA ARG A 125 25.01 0.74 -7.12
C ARG A 125 23.75 1.46 -6.65
N ASP A 126 23.43 1.34 -5.37
CA ASP A 126 22.62 2.36 -4.71
C ASP A 126 23.55 3.57 -4.57
N ASP A 127 23.42 4.49 -5.52
CA ASP A 127 24.18 5.74 -5.52
C ASP A 127 23.99 6.46 -4.19
N LEU A 128 25.12 6.79 -3.56
CA LEU A 128 25.22 7.87 -2.59
C LEU A 128 24.49 9.09 -3.16
N LYS A 129 23.36 9.41 -2.54
CA LYS A 129 22.87 10.79 -2.38
C LYS A 129 22.40 10.97 -0.96
#